data_AF-A0A812KMV0-F1
#
_entry.id   AF-A0A812KMV0-F1
#
_cell.length_a   1.000
_cell.length_b   1.000
_cell.length_c   1.000
_cell.angle_alpha   90.00
_cell.angle_beta   90.00
_cell.angle_gamma   90.00
#
_symmetry.space_group_name_H-M   'P 1'
#
loop_
_entity.id
_entity.type
_entity.pdbx_description
1 polymer ?
#
loop_
_entity_poly.entity_id
_entity_poly.type
_entity_poly.pdbx_seq_one_letter_code
_entity_poly.pdbx_strand_id
1 'polypeptide(L)'
;MASLSLQPISLAAAPSSAPATRSGGSRSVAQLRRPQSWYSTNGGPIPATAGSHAVSLFLVLRRKRHRDLAARPRRPQRRFRGPRAASLRGAADPMGPSLSDAQLQRLLSPAFIASFLSFLLYPLFAEAVASQLDSVALGVIKGDVSQYMQNFFNFNSLLFSFFVSQTYASLYQQQESLYMALYSEIAEARSLLEQLTLVSQNRPSYRSMLQSMDAYVEELILGVRVGCPPAVLVSAKPALDPLEAILYATSVGVPSVVYDTVRSLREARGQRLGATQRKLPWEHFVLLNVLGAMELLVFPLLGAGISGYEASDAAAPGHVLWIQSVVFAILAGGVVLALQVIQDLRSPTSGLYSLDSTLDEMVEGLRAELRHRLEAAPASSASRLPSPVGPALRRGRCRKT
;
A
#
# COMPACT_ATOMS: atom_id res chain seq x y z
N MET A 1 5.53 -12.71 74.04
CA MET A 1 6.42 -11.82 74.83
C MET A 1 6.71 -10.57 74.03
N ALA A 2 6.43 -9.42 74.64
CA ALA A 2 6.84 -8.05 74.31
C ALA A 2 6.66 -7.54 72.86
N SER A 3 5.54 -6.83 72.69
CA SER A 3 5.36 -5.64 71.88
C SER A 3 6.43 -4.56 72.12
N LEU A 4 6.85 -3.83 71.09
CA LEU A 4 7.17 -2.40 71.19
C LEU A 4 7.04 -1.72 69.81
N SER A 5 6.02 -0.87 69.75
CA SER A 5 5.79 0.18 68.76
C SER A 5 6.77 1.34 68.92
N LEU A 6 7.04 2.10 67.85
CA LEU A 6 7.08 3.57 67.84
C LEU A 6 7.26 4.09 66.39
N GLN A 7 6.24 4.80 65.89
CA GLN A 7 6.31 5.81 64.81
C GLN A 7 6.71 7.18 65.44
N PRO A 8 6.51 8.34 64.79
CA PRO A 8 7.17 8.91 63.60
C PRO A 8 7.77 10.32 63.91
N ILE A 9 8.49 10.95 62.97
CA ILE A 9 8.69 12.42 62.99
C ILE A 9 8.46 12.99 61.59
N SER A 10 7.55 13.95 61.55
CA SER A 10 7.20 14.83 60.43
C SER A 10 7.78 16.22 60.71
N LEU A 11 8.28 16.93 59.70
CA LEU A 11 8.34 18.40 59.76
C LEU A 11 8.45 19.02 58.35
N ALA A 12 7.50 19.90 58.09
CA ALA A 12 7.36 20.75 56.93
C ALA A 12 7.94 22.15 57.20
N ALA A 13 8.38 22.88 56.16
CA ALA A 13 8.25 24.34 56.03
C ALA A 13 8.71 24.85 54.64
N ALA A 14 7.86 25.66 53.99
CA ALA A 14 8.16 26.60 52.89
C ALA A 14 8.48 28.01 53.50
N PRO A 15 8.43 29.19 52.81
CA PRO A 15 8.41 29.61 51.39
C PRO A 15 9.34 30.84 51.09
N SER A 16 9.05 31.61 50.01
CA SER A 16 9.47 33.01 49.69
C SER A 16 10.71 33.16 48.78
N SER A 17 10.83 34.00 47.74
CA SER A 17 10.11 35.21 47.27
C SER A 17 10.55 35.57 45.82
N ALA A 18 9.63 36.15 45.03
CA ALA A 18 9.90 36.99 43.83
C ALA A 18 10.37 38.42 44.27
N PRO A 19 10.77 39.42 43.42
CA PRO A 19 10.12 39.84 42.16
C PRO A 19 10.96 40.52 41.02
N ALA A 20 10.43 40.40 39.79
CA ALA A 20 10.07 41.42 38.77
C ALA A 20 11.06 42.38 38.02
N THR A 21 10.62 42.64 36.77
CA THR A 21 10.79 43.83 35.87
C THR A 21 11.99 43.84 34.90
N ARG A 22 11.96 44.30 33.63
CA ARG A 22 10.94 44.92 32.73
C ARG A 22 11.49 45.00 31.28
N SER A 23 10.56 45.08 30.31
CA SER A 23 10.62 45.73 28.96
C SER A 23 11.64 45.23 27.92
N GLY A 24 11.37 45.15 26.62
CA GLY A 24 10.28 45.62 25.76
C GLY A 24 10.80 45.52 24.30
N GLY A 25 9.91 45.46 23.30
CA GLY A 25 10.34 45.62 21.90
C GLY A 25 9.54 44.83 20.88
N SER A 26 8.57 45.52 20.28
CA SER A 26 7.72 45.09 19.16
C SER A 26 8.50 44.88 17.86
N ARG A 27 8.13 43.86 17.05
CA ARG A 27 7.98 44.01 15.59
C ARG A 27 7.23 42.84 14.94
N SER A 28 6.25 43.23 14.14
CA SER A 28 5.31 42.49 13.32
C SER A 28 5.92 41.43 12.40
N VAL A 29 5.34 40.22 12.38
CA VAL A 29 5.42 39.28 11.26
C VAL A 29 4.03 38.67 11.02
N ALA A 30 3.63 38.70 9.75
CA ALA A 30 2.32 38.33 9.24
C ALA A 30 1.93 36.87 9.58
N GLN A 31 0.73 36.71 10.15
CA GLN A 31 0.11 35.42 10.42
C GLN A 31 -0.42 34.78 9.13
N LEU A 32 0.27 33.73 8.68
CA LEU A 32 -0.28 32.74 7.76
C LEU A 32 -1.27 31.85 8.54
N ARG A 33 -2.55 31.90 8.16
CA ARG A 33 -3.61 31.03 8.71
C ARG A 33 -3.26 29.55 8.45
N ARG A 34 -2.88 28.82 9.52
CA ARG A 34 -2.94 27.36 9.60
C ARG A 34 -4.11 26.96 10.50
N PRO A 35 -4.84 25.87 10.21
CA PRO A 35 -5.87 25.35 11.11
C PRO A 35 -5.23 24.66 12.33
N GLN A 36 -5.55 25.18 13.52
CA GLN A 36 -5.30 24.59 14.85
C GLN A 36 -6.06 23.24 14.98
N SER A 37 -5.37 22.14 15.23
CA SER A 37 -5.04 21.56 16.55
C SER A 37 -6.26 21.27 17.44
N TRP A 38 -6.74 20.03 17.36
CA TRP A 38 -7.59 19.41 18.38
C TRP A 38 -6.69 18.71 19.41
N TYR A 39 -6.38 19.41 20.50
CA TYR A 39 -5.98 18.80 21.77
C TYR A 39 -6.55 19.67 22.88
N SER A 40 -7.64 19.22 23.49
CA SER A 40 -8.09 19.68 24.80
C SER A 40 -8.14 18.46 25.70
N THR A 41 -7.23 18.46 26.66
CA THR A 41 -7.13 17.52 27.77
C THR A 41 -8.28 17.75 28.74
N ASN A 42 -9.08 16.72 29.01
CA ASN A 42 -9.80 16.59 30.27
C ASN A 42 -9.53 15.18 30.80
N GLY A 43 -8.80 15.14 31.93
CA GLY A 43 -8.42 13.93 32.62
C GLY A 43 -9.61 13.34 33.39
N GLY A 44 -9.94 12.11 33.07
CA GLY A 44 -10.79 11.22 33.84
C GLY A 44 -10.35 9.78 33.59
N PRO A 45 -10.48 8.86 34.57
CA PRO A 45 -10.05 7.48 34.41
C PRO A 45 -10.85 6.80 33.29
N ILE A 46 -10.13 6.24 32.31
CA ILE A 46 -10.70 5.58 31.14
C ILE A 46 -11.11 4.16 31.54
N PRO A 47 -12.39 3.77 31.45
CA PRO A 47 -12.80 2.38 31.64
C PRO A 47 -12.32 1.51 30.46
N ALA A 48 -11.92 0.27 30.75
CA ALA A 48 -11.32 -0.70 29.83
C ALA A 48 -12.26 -1.23 28.70
N THR A 49 -13.28 -0.48 28.31
CA THR A 49 -14.27 -0.82 27.26
C THR A 49 -14.16 0.05 26.00
N ALA A 50 -13.15 0.93 25.91
CA ALA A 50 -12.98 1.90 24.82
C ALA A 50 -12.67 1.27 23.43
N GLY A 51 -12.19 0.02 23.39
CA GLY A 51 -11.85 -0.67 22.13
C GLY A 51 -13.06 -0.96 21.22
N SER A 52 -14.19 -1.37 21.78
CA SER A 52 -15.37 -1.74 20.98
C SER A 52 -16.15 -0.54 20.42
N HIS A 53 -16.08 0.62 21.09
CA HIS A 53 -16.76 1.83 20.62
C HIS A 53 -16.03 2.51 19.46
N ALA A 54 -14.69 2.45 19.40
CA ALA A 54 -13.93 2.98 18.28
C ALA A 54 -14.21 2.23 16.97
N VAL A 55 -14.35 0.90 17.03
CA VAL A 55 -14.68 0.05 15.87
C VAL A 55 -16.10 0.33 15.38
N SER A 56 -17.08 0.46 16.28
CA SER A 56 -18.45 0.84 15.90
C SER A 56 -18.51 2.24 15.27
N LEU A 57 -17.79 3.21 15.83
CA LEU A 57 -17.80 4.58 15.31
C LEU A 57 -17.12 4.67 13.93
N PHE A 58 -16.06 3.89 13.70
CA PHE A 58 -15.41 3.78 12.39
C PHE A 58 -16.31 3.12 11.34
N LEU A 59 -17.05 2.05 11.70
CA LEU A 59 -18.02 1.42 10.81
C LEU A 59 -19.22 2.34 10.48
N VAL A 60 -19.69 3.13 11.45
CA VAL A 60 -20.76 4.11 11.25
C VAL A 60 -20.31 5.25 10.33
N LEU A 61 -19.09 5.77 10.50
CA LEU A 61 -18.54 6.81 9.64
C LEU A 61 -18.26 6.30 8.21
N ARG A 62 -17.83 5.05 8.05
CA ARG A 62 -17.66 4.40 6.74
C ARG A 62 -19.00 4.23 6.00
N ARG A 63 -20.07 3.89 6.71
CA ARG A 63 -21.42 3.75 6.15
C ARG A 63 -22.01 5.10 5.71
N LYS A 64 -21.70 6.18 6.44
CA LYS A 64 -22.12 7.56 6.08
C LYS A 64 -21.42 8.06 4.81
N ARG A 65 -20.11 7.79 4.67
CA ARG A 65 -19.34 8.19 3.46
C ARG A 65 -19.81 7.48 2.18
N HIS A 66 -20.26 6.23 2.28
CA HIS A 66 -20.87 5.52 1.13
C HIS A 66 -22.25 6.08 0.74
N ARG A 67 -23.05 6.59 1.70
CA ARG A 67 -24.33 7.25 1.40
C ARG A 67 -24.13 8.57 0.66
N ASP A 68 -23.10 9.35 1.01
CA ASP A 68 -22.84 10.63 0.36
C ASP A 68 -22.28 10.48 -1.07
N LEU A 69 -21.59 9.36 -1.37
CA LEU A 69 -21.17 9.00 -2.73
C LEU A 69 -22.35 8.55 -3.62
N ALA A 70 -23.41 8.00 -3.03
CA ALA A 70 -24.62 7.61 -3.75
C ALA A 70 -25.54 8.78 -4.12
N ALA A 71 -25.35 9.95 -3.51
CA ALA A 71 -26.16 11.15 -3.73
C ALA A 71 -25.68 12.04 -4.89
N ARG A 72 -24.62 11.66 -5.62
CA ARG A 72 -24.21 12.40 -6.83
C ARG A 72 -25.21 12.14 -7.96
N PRO A 73 -25.71 13.19 -8.65
CA PRO A 73 -26.61 13.02 -9.78
C PRO A 73 -25.92 12.20 -10.88
N ARG A 74 -26.48 11.02 -11.17
CA ARG A 74 -26.04 10.14 -12.25
C ARG A 74 -26.23 10.88 -13.58
N ARG A 75 -25.12 11.28 -14.21
CA ARG A 75 -25.13 11.63 -15.63
C ARG A 75 -25.66 10.42 -16.42
N PRO A 76 -26.48 10.61 -17.47
CA PRO A 76 -26.99 9.51 -18.27
C PRO A 76 -25.82 8.76 -18.92
N GLN A 77 -25.50 7.58 -18.37
CA GLN A 77 -24.63 6.61 -19.01
C GLN A 77 -25.30 6.20 -20.32
N ARG A 78 -24.79 6.70 -21.44
CA ARG A 78 -25.10 6.14 -22.76
C ARG A 78 -24.75 4.65 -22.70
N ARG A 79 -25.76 3.80 -22.82
CA ARG A 79 -25.60 2.35 -23.00
C ARG A 79 -24.76 2.12 -24.25
N PHE A 80 -23.45 1.95 -24.07
CA PHE A 80 -22.55 1.51 -25.13
C PHE A 80 -22.81 0.02 -25.34
N ARG A 81 -23.51 -0.31 -26.43
CA ARG A 81 -23.73 -1.68 -26.88
C ARG A 81 -22.44 -2.11 -27.58
N GLY A 82 -21.53 -2.72 -26.81
CA GLY A 82 -20.23 -3.14 -27.32
C GLY A 82 -20.33 -4.11 -28.51
N PRO A 83 -19.28 -4.19 -29.36
CA PRO A 83 -19.23 -5.16 -30.44
C PRO A 83 -19.29 -6.59 -29.88
N ARG A 84 -20.10 -7.45 -30.48
CA ARG A 84 -20.12 -8.90 -30.24
C ARG A 84 -18.69 -9.44 -30.33
N ALA A 85 -18.17 -9.92 -29.20
CA ALA A 85 -16.93 -10.68 -29.14
C ALA A 85 -17.06 -11.90 -30.06
N ALA A 86 -16.41 -11.83 -31.23
CA ALA A 86 -16.22 -12.97 -32.10
C ALA A 86 -15.24 -13.92 -31.40
N SER A 87 -15.78 -15.10 -31.06
CA SER A 87 -15.10 -16.32 -30.66
C SER A 87 -13.82 -16.57 -31.47
N LEU A 88 -12.67 -16.13 -30.95
CA LEU A 88 -11.36 -16.67 -31.31
C LEU A 88 -11.09 -17.88 -30.41
N ARG A 89 -11.63 -19.02 -30.85
CA ARG A 89 -11.39 -20.36 -30.30
C ARG A 89 -10.04 -20.84 -30.87
N GLY A 90 -8.96 -20.29 -30.34
CA GLY A 90 -7.59 -20.70 -30.65
C GLY A 90 -7.18 -21.92 -29.82
N ALA A 91 -6.41 -22.81 -30.45
CA ALA A 91 -5.96 -24.10 -29.96
C ALA A 91 -5.44 -24.10 -28.52
N ALA A 92 -5.83 -25.15 -27.77
CA ALA A 92 -5.33 -25.45 -26.45
C ALA A 92 -3.85 -25.81 -26.52
N ASP A 93 -2.98 -24.83 -26.26
CA ASP A 93 -1.60 -25.08 -25.89
C ASP A 93 -1.56 -25.85 -24.55
N PRO A 94 -0.58 -26.76 -24.35
CA PRO A 94 -0.46 -27.51 -23.12
C PRO A 94 -0.29 -26.55 -21.94
N MET A 95 -1.20 -26.64 -20.96
CA MET A 95 -1.20 -25.87 -19.73
C MET A 95 0.17 -25.95 -19.05
N GLY A 96 1.02 -24.94 -19.27
CA GLY A 96 2.03 -24.59 -18.29
C GLY A 96 1.35 -24.30 -16.95
N PRO A 97 2.10 -24.34 -15.81
CA PRO A 97 1.54 -23.94 -14.53
C PRO A 97 0.85 -22.59 -14.71
N SER A 98 -0.42 -22.52 -14.32
CA SER A 98 -1.21 -21.32 -14.49
C SER A 98 -0.45 -20.17 -13.80
N LEU A 99 -0.47 -18.96 -14.35
CA LEU A 99 0.25 -17.81 -13.78
C LEU A 99 -0.01 -17.63 -12.27
N SER A 100 -1.19 -18.05 -11.81
CA SER A 100 -1.58 -18.14 -10.40
C SER A 100 -0.75 -19.11 -9.57
N ASP A 101 -0.35 -20.26 -10.11
CA ASP A 101 0.39 -21.30 -9.37
C ASP A 101 1.81 -20.84 -9.03
N ALA A 102 2.50 -20.23 -9.99
CA ALA A 102 3.84 -19.67 -9.78
C ALA A 102 3.83 -18.51 -8.76
N GLN A 103 2.79 -17.68 -8.78
CA GLN A 103 2.61 -16.58 -7.83
C GLN A 103 2.27 -17.10 -6.42
N LEU A 104 1.38 -18.09 -6.33
CA LEU A 104 1.04 -18.73 -5.07
C LEU A 104 2.26 -19.42 -4.45
N GLN A 105 3.07 -20.12 -5.27
CA GLN A 105 4.31 -20.73 -4.81
C GLN A 105 5.31 -19.68 -4.30
N ARG A 106 5.44 -18.55 -5.00
CA ARG A 106 6.29 -17.43 -4.55
C ARG A 106 5.84 -16.83 -3.22
N LEU A 107 4.53 -16.79 -2.96
CA LEU A 107 3.96 -16.31 -1.70
C LEU A 107 4.15 -17.31 -0.55
N LEU A 108 3.89 -18.60 -0.80
CA LEU A 108 3.90 -19.64 0.23
C LEU A 108 5.30 -20.15 0.56
N SER A 109 6.21 -20.21 -0.41
CA SER A 109 7.54 -20.79 -0.21
C SER A 109 8.35 -20.15 0.92
N PRO A 110 8.39 -18.81 1.11
CA PRO A 110 9.14 -18.23 2.22
C PRO A 110 8.52 -18.57 3.57
N ALA A 111 7.19 -18.66 3.65
CA ALA A 111 6.48 -19.02 4.88
C ALA A 111 6.75 -20.49 5.26
N PHE A 112 6.74 -21.41 4.29
CA PHE A 112 7.10 -22.81 4.52
C PHE A 112 8.56 -22.99 4.94
N ILE A 113 9.49 -22.30 4.26
CA ILE A 113 10.91 -22.33 4.62
C ILE A 113 11.11 -21.78 6.03
N ALA A 114 10.49 -20.65 6.36
CA ALA A 114 10.56 -20.05 7.69
C ALA A 114 9.97 -20.97 8.76
N SER A 115 8.81 -21.59 8.50
CA SER A 115 8.19 -22.57 9.40
C SER A 115 9.12 -23.77 9.65
N PHE A 116 9.66 -24.36 8.59
CA PHE A 116 10.54 -25.52 8.69
C PHE A 116 11.86 -25.18 9.41
N LEU A 117 12.47 -24.06 9.07
CA LEU A 117 13.70 -23.59 9.71
C LEU A 117 13.46 -23.25 11.19
N SER A 118 12.31 -22.66 11.51
CA SER A 118 11.91 -22.36 12.89
C SER A 118 11.69 -23.64 13.70
N PHE A 119 11.09 -24.68 13.13
CA PHE A 119 10.95 -25.98 13.77
C PHE A 119 12.32 -26.57 14.18
N LEU A 120 13.29 -26.54 13.25
CA LEU A 120 14.62 -27.11 13.48
C LEU A 120 15.47 -26.28 14.44
N LEU A 121 15.40 -24.95 14.35
CA LEU A 121 16.24 -24.06 15.15
C LEU A 121 15.67 -23.76 16.54
N TYR A 122 14.37 -23.96 16.77
CA TYR A 122 13.74 -23.59 18.04
C TYR A 122 14.40 -24.22 19.27
N PRO A 123 14.68 -25.55 19.33
CA PRO A 123 15.33 -26.14 20.50
C PRO A 123 16.71 -25.52 20.77
N LEU A 124 17.52 -25.31 19.71
CA LEU A 124 18.83 -24.68 19.80
C LEU A 124 18.75 -23.25 20.33
N PHE A 125 17.75 -22.48 19.90
CA PHE A 125 17.52 -21.13 20.41
C PHE A 125 17.07 -21.12 21.87
N ALA A 126 16.18 -22.04 22.27
CA ALA A 126 15.73 -22.15 23.65
C ALA A 126 16.90 -22.51 24.60
N GLU A 127 17.74 -23.47 24.22
CA GLU A 127 18.95 -23.84 24.97
C GLU A 127 19.98 -22.71 25.00
N ALA A 128 20.20 -22.02 23.88
CA ALA A 128 21.10 -20.87 23.83
C ALA A 128 20.64 -19.76 24.79
N VAL A 129 19.34 -19.43 24.79
CA VAL A 129 18.78 -18.45 25.75
C VAL A 129 18.90 -18.95 27.18
N ALA A 130 18.61 -20.23 27.45
CA ALA A 130 18.76 -20.81 28.78
C ALA A 130 20.21 -20.73 29.30
N SER A 131 21.20 -20.97 28.44
CA SER A 131 22.62 -20.91 28.80
C SER A 131 23.10 -19.50 29.20
N GLN A 132 22.40 -18.45 28.77
CA GLN A 132 22.71 -17.07 29.09
C GLN A 132 22.03 -16.59 30.38
N LEU A 133 21.10 -17.38 30.93
CA LEU A 133 20.32 -17.02 32.11
C LEU A 133 20.82 -17.78 33.34
N ASP A 134 20.88 -17.09 34.47
CA ASP A 134 21.19 -17.75 35.75
C ASP A 134 20.03 -18.66 36.21
N SER A 135 20.38 -19.68 36.97
CA SER A 135 19.47 -20.63 37.64
C SER A 135 18.34 -19.95 38.40
N VAL A 136 18.61 -18.81 39.06
CA VAL A 136 17.59 -18.01 39.75
C VAL A 136 16.62 -17.37 38.76
N ALA A 137 17.12 -16.80 37.66
CA ALA A 137 16.30 -16.18 36.63
C ALA A 137 15.42 -17.21 35.91
N LEU A 138 15.95 -18.40 35.63
CA LEU A 138 15.18 -19.52 35.06
C LEU A 138 14.05 -19.97 35.99
N GLY A 139 14.31 -20.05 37.30
CA GLY A 139 13.29 -20.34 38.31
C GLY A 139 12.16 -19.30 38.34
N VAL A 140 12.50 -18.01 38.21
CA VAL A 140 11.52 -16.91 38.15
C VAL A 140 10.71 -16.93 36.85
N ILE A 141 11.35 -17.23 35.71
CA ILE A 141 10.67 -17.38 34.40
C ILE A 141 9.59 -18.47 34.47
N LYS A 142 9.91 -19.58 35.14
CA LYS A 142 9.02 -20.73 35.31
C LYS A 142 7.83 -20.46 36.24
N GLY A 143 8.04 -19.71 37.33
CA GLY A 143 7.02 -19.43 38.34
C GLY A 143 6.02 -18.36 37.91
N ASP A 144 6.30 -17.10 38.25
CA ASP A 144 5.35 -15.98 38.13
C ASP A 144 5.42 -15.24 36.79
N VAL A 145 6.56 -15.31 36.10
CA VAL A 145 6.75 -14.58 34.83
C VAL A 145 5.97 -15.24 33.68
N SER A 146 5.51 -16.48 33.82
CA SER A 146 4.66 -17.15 32.83
C SER A 146 3.38 -16.36 32.53
N GLN A 147 2.72 -15.81 33.55
CA GLN A 147 1.52 -14.99 33.38
C GLN A 147 1.83 -13.62 32.77
N TYR A 148 2.92 -12.96 33.20
CA TYR A 148 3.35 -11.69 32.62
C TYR A 148 3.72 -11.85 31.14
N MET A 149 4.48 -12.89 30.80
CA MET A 149 4.88 -13.21 29.44
C MET A 149 3.68 -13.57 28.56
N GLN A 150 2.71 -14.30 29.10
CA GLN A 150 1.46 -14.58 28.40
C GLN A 150 0.66 -13.30 28.13
N ASN A 151 0.55 -12.40 29.11
CA ASN A 151 -0.12 -11.11 28.93
C ASN A 151 0.61 -10.23 27.91
N PHE A 152 1.94 -10.17 27.96
CA PHE A 152 2.77 -9.45 27.01
C PHE A 152 2.61 -10.01 25.59
N PHE A 153 2.67 -11.34 25.44
CA PHE A 153 2.43 -12.03 24.18
C PHE A 153 1.05 -11.69 23.62
N ASN A 154 -0.01 -11.87 24.41
CA ASN A 154 -1.38 -11.57 24.00
C ASN A 154 -1.53 -10.12 23.55
N PHE A 155 -0.96 -9.18 24.30
CA PHE A 155 -0.97 -7.76 23.94
C PHE A 155 -0.25 -7.51 22.61
N ASN A 156 0.94 -8.10 22.43
CA ASN A 156 1.73 -7.95 21.21
C ASN A 156 1.04 -8.57 19.98
N SER A 157 0.50 -9.78 20.10
CA SER A 157 -0.25 -10.46 19.04
C SER A 157 -1.54 -9.71 18.66
N LEU A 158 -2.23 -9.11 19.62
CA LEU A 158 -3.39 -8.26 19.35
C LEU A 158 -3.00 -6.99 18.60
N LEU A 159 -1.92 -6.32 19.01
CA LEU A 159 -1.39 -5.17 18.28
C LEU A 159 -0.96 -5.58 16.86
N PHE A 160 -0.24 -6.69 16.71
CA PHE A 160 0.21 -7.17 15.40
C PHE A 160 -0.95 -7.45 14.49
N SER A 161 -1.94 -8.21 14.95
CA SER A 161 -3.15 -8.51 14.20
C SER A 161 -3.92 -7.24 13.81
N PHE A 162 -4.01 -6.26 14.71
CA PHE A 162 -4.64 -4.97 14.43
C PHE A 162 -3.90 -4.19 13.34
N PHE A 163 -2.57 -4.06 13.46
CA PHE A 163 -1.74 -3.37 12.48
C PHE A 163 -1.77 -4.07 11.13
N VAL A 164 -1.64 -5.39 11.08
CA VAL A 164 -1.77 -6.20 9.86
C VAL A 164 -3.12 -5.95 9.19
N SER A 165 -4.22 -6.01 9.94
CA SER A 165 -5.58 -5.81 9.42
C SER A 165 -5.79 -4.41 8.84
N GLN A 166 -5.36 -3.36 9.55
CA GLN A 166 -5.46 -1.98 9.05
C GLN A 166 -4.60 -1.75 7.80
N THR A 167 -3.39 -2.33 7.78
CA THR A 167 -2.47 -2.24 6.62
C THR A 167 -3.10 -2.92 5.42
N TYR A 168 -3.60 -4.14 5.59
CA TYR A 168 -4.28 -4.90 4.56
C TYR A 168 -5.46 -4.11 3.98
N ALA A 169 -6.34 -3.60 4.83
CA ALA A 169 -7.51 -2.83 4.39
C ALA A 169 -7.13 -1.58 3.60
N SER A 170 -6.09 -0.84 4.05
CA SER A 170 -5.61 0.36 3.35
C SER A 170 -4.96 0.02 2.00
N LEU A 171 -4.14 -1.02 1.94
CA LEU A 171 -3.49 -1.45 0.69
C LEU A 171 -4.51 -1.97 -0.32
N TYR A 172 -5.46 -2.79 0.14
CA TYR A 172 -6.52 -3.31 -0.70
C TYR A 172 -7.39 -2.18 -1.28
N GLN A 173 -7.81 -1.22 -0.44
CA GLN A 173 -8.56 -0.06 -0.92
C GLN A 173 -7.75 0.79 -1.91
N GLN A 174 -6.43 0.88 -1.72
CA GLN A 174 -5.56 1.57 -2.67
C GLN A 174 -5.52 0.84 -4.02
N GLN A 175 -5.38 -0.48 -4.03
CA GLN A 175 -5.41 -1.29 -5.25
C GLN A 175 -6.75 -1.17 -5.99
N GLU A 176 -7.87 -1.24 -5.27
CA GLU A 176 -9.20 -1.03 -5.86
C GLU A 176 -9.32 0.36 -6.51
N SER A 177 -8.86 1.40 -5.82
CA SER A 177 -8.87 2.76 -6.36
C SER A 177 -7.99 2.93 -7.60
N LEU A 178 -6.85 2.22 -7.65
CA LEU A 178 -5.95 2.21 -8.79
C LEU A 178 -6.58 1.50 -9.99
N TYR A 179 -7.21 0.35 -9.76
CA TYR A 179 -7.93 -0.40 -10.78
C TYR A 179 -9.05 0.44 -11.43
N MET A 180 -9.88 1.08 -10.61
CA MET A 180 -10.97 1.92 -11.11
C MET A 180 -10.45 3.13 -11.88
N ALA A 181 -9.37 3.76 -11.41
CA ALA A 181 -8.76 4.89 -12.10
C ALA A 181 -8.12 4.49 -13.44
N LEU A 182 -7.45 3.33 -13.50
CA LEU A 182 -6.89 2.78 -14.74
C LEU A 182 -7.97 2.48 -15.77
N TYR A 183 -9.06 1.83 -15.34
CA TYR A 183 -10.18 1.55 -16.22
C TYR A 183 -10.80 2.84 -16.78
N SER A 184 -10.98 3.85 -15.93
CA SER A 184 -11.48 5.16 -16.35
C SER A 184 -10.54 5.84 -17.35
N GLU A 185 -9.22 5.82 -17.11
CA GLU A 185 -8.24 6.44 -18.01
C GLU A 185 -8.20 5.76 -19.38
N ILE A 186 -8.28 4.43 -19.42
CA ILE A 186 -8.30 3.66 -20.67
C ILE A 186 -9.62 3.88 -21.43
N ALA A 187 -10.76 3.93 -20.73
CA ALA A 187 -12.05 4.22 -21.33
C ALA A 187 -12.07 5.63 -21.98
N GLU A 188 -11.54 6.64 -21.30
CA GLU A 188 -11.41 8.00 -21.84
C GLU A 188 -10.39 8.05 -23.00
N ALA A 189 -9.30 7.29 -22.91
CA ALA A 189 -8.31 7.17 -23.98
C ALA A 189 -8.93 6.60 -25.26
N ARG A 190 -9.76 5.56 -25.12
CA ARG A 190 -10.53 4.99 -26.23
C ARG A 190 -11.55 5.98 -26.80
N SER A 191 -12.26 6.71 -25.94
CA SER A 191 -13.21 7.74 -26.38
C SER A 191 -12.51 8.85 -27.17
N LEU A 192 -11.33 9.29 -26.71
CA LEU A 192 -10.51 10.27 -27.42
C LEU A 192 -10.11 9.73 -28.81
N LEU A 193 -9.67 8.48 -28.89
CA LEU A 193 -9.31 7.83 -30.15
C LEU A 193 -10.50 7.78 -31.12
N GLU A 194 -11.69 7.40 -30.66
CA GLU A 194 -12.95 7.43 -31.44
C GLU A 194 -13.29 8.85 -31.93
N GLN A 195 -13.16 9.86 -31.08
CA GLN A 195 -13.43 11.24 -31.46
C GLN A 195 -12.41 11.80 -32.44
N LEU A 196 -11.13 11.44 -32.30
CA LEU A 196 -10.10 11.81 -33.25
C LEU A 196 -10.40 11.25 -34.63
N THR A 197 -10.83 9.98 -34.75
CA THR A 197 -11.29 9.45 -36.04
C THR A 197 -12.43 10.27 -36.61
N LEU A 198 -13.49 10.51 -35.82
CA LEU A 198 -14.70 11.15 -36.34
C LEU A 198 -14.45 12.60 -36.79
N VAL A 199 -13.66 13.36 -36.05
CA VAL A 199 -13.46 14.80 -36.30
C VAL A 199 -12.33 15.07 -37.28
N SER A 200 -11.32 14.19 -37.33
CA SER A 200 -10.06 14.50 -37.99
C SER A 200 -9.60 13.53 -39.06
N GLN A 201 -10.33 12.46 -39.38
CA GLN A 201 -9.92 11.48 -40.40
C GLN A 201 -9.48 12.09 -41.74
N ASN A 202 -10.15 13.16 -42.18
CA ASN A 202 -9.84 13.83 -43.45
C ASN A 202 -8.83 15.00 -43.31
N ARG A 203 -8.27 15.23 -42.11
CA ARG A 203 -7.31 16.32 -41.86
C ARG A 203 -5.87 15.83 -42.05
N PRO A 204 -4.96 16.67 -42.57
CA PRO A 204 -3.55 16.29 -42.75
C PRO A 204 -2.81 16.02 -41.43
N SER A 205 -3.32 16.55 -40.31
CA SER A 205 -2.77 16.36 -38.96
C SER A 205 -3.20 15.06 -38.29
N TYR A 206 -4.12 14.28 -38.87
CA TYR A 206 -4.67 13.06 -38.25
C TYR A 206 -3.61 12.06 -37.81
N ARG A 207 -2.68 11.75 -38.71
CA ARG A 207 -1.58 10.80 -38.45
C ARG A 207 -0.69 11.25 -37.29
N SER A 208 -0.41 12.55 -37.19
CA SER A 208 0.38 13.12 -36.09
C SER A 208 -0.35 13.04 -34.74
N MET A 209 -1.68 13.21 -34.74
CA MET A 209 -2.49 13.02 -33.54
C MET A 209 -2.53 11.57 -33.09
N LEU A 210 -2.63 10.60 -34.01
CA LEU A 210 -2.53 9.18 -33.69
C LEU A 210 -1.15 8.82 -33.10
N GLN A 211 -0.06 9.36 -33.65
CA GLN A 211 1.29 9.17 -33.09
C GLN A 211 1.44 9.79 -31.68
N SER A 212 0.79 10.93 -31.44
CA SER A 212 0.76 11.54 -30.10
C SER A 212 -0.03 10.65 -29.12
N MET A 213 -1.13 10.06 -29.58
CA MET A 213 -1.90 9.10 -28.79
C MET A 213 -1.09 7.82 -28.49
N ASP A 214 -0.30 7.33 -29.44
CA ASP A 214 0.60 6.20 -29.24
C ASP A 214 1.64 6.51 -28.17
N ALA A 215 2.27 7.69 -28.24
CA ALA A 215 3.19 8.16 -27.23
C ALA A 215 2.54 8.29 -25.83
N TYR A 216 1.26 8.66 -25.76
CA TYR A 216 0.50 8.68 -24.51
C TYR A 216 0.28 7.27 -23.95
N VAL A 217 -0.08 6.30 -24.78
CA VAL A 217 -0.28 4.90 -24.37
C VAL A 217 1.03 4.27 -23.89
N GLU A 218 2.15 4.56 -24.56
CA GLU A 218 3.48 4.17 -24.07
C GLU A 218 3.79 4.76 -22.68
N GLU A 219 3.46 6.04 -22.47
CA GLU A 219 3.62 6.70 -21.17
C GLU A 219 2.75 6.05 -20.09
N LEU A 220 1.52 5.66 -20.41
CA LEU A 220 0.62 4.96 -19.48
C LEU A 220 1.28 3.69 -18.94
N ILE A 221 1.80 2.84 -19.83
CA ILE A 221 2.43 1.56 -19.47
C ILE A 221 3.70 1.78 -18.69
N LEU A 222 4.56 2.69 -19.15
CA LEU A 222 5.82 2.99 -18.47
C LEU A 222 5.55 3.55 -17.08
N GLY A 223 4.55 4.43 -16.94
CA GLY A 223 4.17 5.01 -15.65
C GLY A 223 3.69 3.97 -14.65
N VAL A 224 2.93 2.97 -15.09
CA VAL A 224 2.45 1.90 -14.20
C VAL A 224 3.58 0.90 -13.89
N ARG A 225 4.25 0.35 -14.90
CA ARG A 225 5.23 -0.75 -14.72
C ARG A 225 6.53 -0.32 -14.05
N VAL A 226 7.04 0.86 -14.39
CA VAL A 226 8.34 1.34 -13.88
C VAL A 226 8.20 1.96 -12.48
N GLY A 227 6.96 2.20 -12.02
CA GLY A 227 6.72 2.81 -10.72
C GLY A 227 7.27 4.23 -10.62
N CYS A 228 7.35 4.96 -11.74
CA CYS A 228 7.86 6.32 -11.77
C CYS A 228 7.08 7.17 -10.74
N PRO A 229 7.77 7.94 -9.87
CA PRO A 229 7.09 8.74 -8.87
C PRO A 229 6.07 9.68 -9.53
N PRO A 230 4.83 9.78 -9.03
CA PRO A 230 3.79 10.59 -9.66
C PRO A 230 4.19 12.07 -9.76
N ALA A 231 5.01 12.57 -8.82
CA ALA A 231 5.56 13.92 -8.87
C ALA A 231 6.41 14.18 -10.13
N VAL A 232 7.16 13.17 -10.63
CA VAL A 232 7.96 13.29 -11.84
C VAL A 232 7.07 13.32 -13.09
N LEU A 233 5.99 12.55 -13.09
CA LEU A 233 5.03 12.51 -14.20
C LEU A 233 4.19 13.79 -14.28
N VAL A 234 3.82 14.39 -13.14
CA VAL A 234 3.06 15.65 -13.08
C VAL A 234 3.95 16.86 -13.39
N SER A 235 5.24 16.83 -13.04
CA SER A 235 6.18 17.94 -13.29
C SER A 235 6.71 18.02 -14.73
N ALA A 236 6.24 17.15 -15.63
CA ALA A 236 6.58 17.24 -17.04
C ALA A 236 6.11 18.59 -17.61
N LYS A 237 6.97 19.24 -18.42
CA LYS A 237 6.61 20.49 -19.09
C LYS A 237 5.37 20.25 -19.99
N PRO A 238 4.39 21.17 -20.05
CA PRO A 238 3.21 21.01 -20.90
C PRO A 238 3.55 20.74 -22.38
N ALA A 239 4.62 21.34 -22.88
CA ALA A 239 5.11 21.12 -24.25
C ALA A 239 5.57 19.67 -24.53
N LEU A 240 5.78 18.86 -23.48
CA LEU A 240 6.14 17.45 -23.57
C LEU A 240 4.96 16.51 -23.30
N ASP A 241 3.76 17.05 -23.07
CA ASP A 241 2.54 16.26 -22.86
C ASP A 241 1.93 15.91 -24.23
N PRO A 242 1.84 14.62 -24.61
CA PRO A 242 1.26 14.23 -25.90
C PRO A 242 -0.19 14.69 -26.07
N LEU A 243 -0.93 14.83 -24.97
CA LEU A 243 -2.31 15.34 -25.00
C LEU A 243 -2.38 16.82 -25.39
N GLU A 244 -1.34 17.61 -25.09
CA GLU A 244 -1.25 19.01 -25.50
C GLU A 244 -1.04 19.15 -27.01
N ALA A 245 -0.28 18.23 -27.62
CA ALA A 245 -0.09 18.18 -29.07
C ALA A 245 -1.42 17.89 -29.80
N ILE A 246 -2.22 16.96 -29.25
CA ILE A 246 -3.57 16.66 -29.77
C ILE A 246 -4.50 17.87 -29.62
N LEU A 247 -4.45 18.53 -28.47
CA LEU A 247 -5.22 19.75 -28.22
C LEU A 247 -4.86 20.83 -29.24
N TYR A 248 -3.57 21.10 -29.44
CA TYR A 248 -3.09 22.11 -30.38
C TYR A 248 -3.53 21.83 -31.81
N ALA A 249 -3.46 20.56 -32.25
CA ALA A 249 -3.89 20.16 -33.59
C ALA A 249 -5.41 20.26 -33.81
N THR A 250 -6.21 20.32 -32.74
CA THR A 250 -7.69 20.36 -32.81
C THR A 250 -8.31 21.68 -32.38
N SER A 251 -7.58 22.56 -31.68
CA SER A 251 -8.09 23.76 -31.00
C SER A 251 -8.01 25.06 -31.81
N VAL A 252 -8.29 25.02 -33.12
CA VAL A 252 -8.37 26.25 -33.92
C VAL A 252 -9.79 26.86 -33.81
N GLY A 253 -9.97 27.77 -32.85
CA GLY A 253 -11.03 28.81 -32.84
C GLY A 253 -12.31 28.56 -32.03
N VAL A 254 -12.70 27.31 -31.73
CA VAL A 254 -13.93 27.00 -30.95
C VAL A 254 -13.70 25.76 -30.06
N PRO A 255 -14.18 25.71 -28.80
CA PRO A 255 -14.13 24.51 -27.98
C PRO A 255 -14.80 23.33 -28.71
N SER A 256 -14.02 22.30 -29.00
CA SER A 256 -14.49 21.10 -29.68
C SER A 256 -14.77 19.99 -28.67
N VAL A 257 -15.57 18.99 -29.06
CA VAL A 257 -15.83 17.79 -28.23
C VAL A 257 -14.53 17.07 -27.84
N VAL A 258 -13.48 17.23 -28.66
CA VAL A 258 -12.13 16.71 -28.39
C VAL A 258 -11.48 17.40 -27.17
N TYR A 259 -11.76 18.69 -26.95
CA TYR A 259 -11.28 19.38 -25.75
C TYR A 259 -11.84 18.74 -24.48
N ASP A 260 -13.14 18.44 -24.46
CA ASP A 260 -13.80 17.85 -23.30
C ASP A 260 -13.29 16.44 -22.99
N THR A 261 -12.99 15.62 -24.00
CA THR A 261 -12.37 14.30 -23.78
C THR A 261 -10.92 14.38 -23.37
N VAL A 262 -10.11 15.28 -23.96
CA VAL A 262 -8.73 15.49 -23.48
C VAL A 262 -8.73 15.95 -22.03
N ARG A 263 -9.65 16.85 -21.65
CA ARG A 263 -9.84 17.26 -20.26
C ARG A 263 -10.23 16.08 -19.37
N SER A 264 -11.20 15.27 -19.78
CA SER A 264 -11.67 14.12 -19.00
C SER A 264 -10.57 13.06 -18.84
N LEU A 265 -9.77 12.84 -19.90
CA LEU A 265 -8.59 11.97 -19.87
C LEU A 265 -7.52 12.50 -18.91
N ARG A 266 -7.26 13.81 -18.89
CA ARG A 266 -6.34 14.44 -17.92
C ARG A 266 -6.84 14.30 -16.49
N GLU A 267 -8.14 14.44 -16.26
CA GLU A 267 -8.77 14.21 -14.96
C GLU A 267 -8.61 12.74 -14.52
N ALA A 268 -8.87 11.78 -15.42
CA ALA A 268 -8.70 10.35 -15.16
C ALA A 268 -7.23 9.98 -14.88
N ARG A 269 -6.28 10.52 -15.66
CA ARG A 269 -4.84 10.41 -15.40
C ARG A 269 -4.46 10.98 -14.04
N GLY A 270 -5.02 12.13 -13.66
CA GLY A 270 -4.82 12.72 -12.34
C GLY A 270 -5.30 11.81 -11.21
N GLN A 271 -6.45 11.16 -11.39
CA GLN A 271 -6.98 10.18 -10.44
C GLN A 271 -6.07 8.95 -10.33
N ARG A 272 -5.58 8.41 -11.45
CA ARG A 272 -4.62 7.29 -11.43
C ARG A 272 -3.36 7.67 -10.67
N LEU A 273 -2.74 8.79 -11.02
CA LEU A 273 -1.52 9.26 -10.37
C LEU A 273 -1.74 9.50 -8.86
N GLY A 274 -2.92 9.98 -8.48
CA GLY A 274 -3.32 10.11 -7.07
C GLY A 274 -3.52 8.76 -6.37
N ALA A 275 -4.04 7.74 -7.06
CA ALA A 275 -4.17 6.38 -6.53
C ALA A 275 -2.80 5.68 -6.39
N THR A 276 -1.84 6.00 -7.27
CA THR A 276 -0.47 5.48 -7.20
C THR A 276 0.35 6.12 -6.07
N GLN A 277 -0.06 7.27 -5.54
CA GLN A 277 0.63 7.88 -4.39
C GLN A 277 0.58 6.94 -3.18
N ARG A 278 1.77 6.54 -2.71
CA ARG A 278 1.92 5.72 -1.50
C ARG A 278 1.48 6.54 -0.29
N LYS A 279 0.31 6.21 0.25
CA LYS A 279 -0.26 6.89 1.43
C LYS A 279 0.34 6.39 2.74
N LEU A 280 0.86 5.16 2.74
CA LEU A 280 1.41 4.55 3.94
C LEU A 280 2.90 4.91 4.11
N PRO A 281 3.28 5.50 5.26
CA PRO A 281 4.67 5.77 5.60
C PRO A 281 5.46 4.47 5.72
N TRP A 282 6.77 4.51 5.42
CA TRP A 282 7.61 3.30 5.48
C TRP A 282 7.82 2.83 6.92
N GLU A 283 7.75 3.77 7.87
CA GLU A 283 7.79 3.57 9.32
C GLU A 283 6.75 2.56 9.79
N HIS A 284 5.56 2.55 9.17
CA HIS A 284 4.50 1.61 9.49
C HIS A 284 4.90 0.15 9.21
N PHE A 285 5.62 -0.09 8.11
CA PHE A 285 6.11 -1.42 7.77
C PHE A 285 7.27 -1.86 8.67
N VAL A 286 8.13 -0.92 9.08
CA VAL A 286 9.17 -1.21 10.07
C VAL A 286 8.54 -1.62 11.40
N LEU A 287 7.54 -0.87 11.86
CA LEU A 287 6.81 -1.20 13.08
C LEU A 287 6.20 -2.60 12.99
N LEU A 288 5.55 -2.94 11.87
CA LEU A 288 4.96 -4.25 11.64
C LEU A 288 5.99 -5.40 11.72
N ASN A 289 7.16 -5.21 11.10
CA ASN A 289 8.25 -6.18 11.13
C ASN A 289 8.85 -6.33 12.54
N VAL A 290 9.05 -5.22 13.26
CA VAL A 290 9.54 -5.24 14.64
C VAL A 290 8.55 -5.97 15.54
N LEU A 291 7.26 -5.70 15.39
CA LEU A 291 6.21 -6.31 16.21
C LEU A 291 6.10 -7.83 15.97
N GLY A 292 6.18 -8.26 14.71
CA GLY A 292 6.25 -9.68 14.35
C GLY A 292 7.54 -10.35 14.85
N ALA A 293 8.69 -9.67 14.78
CA ALA A 293 9.93 -10.17 15.36
C ALA A 293 9.86 -10.30 16.88
N MET A 294 9.30 -9.30 17.56
CA MET A 294 9.05 -9.35 19.00
C MET A 294 8.14 -10.53 19.35
N GLU A 295 7.08 -10.77 18.58
CA GLU A 295 6.16 -11.88 18.79
C GLU A 295 6.88 -13.24 18.75
N LEU A 296 7.79 -13.43 17.81
CA LEU A 296 8.58 -14.64 17.68
C LEU A 296 9.65 -14.78 18.79
N LEU A 297 10.25 -13.67 19.25
CA LEU A 297 11.29 -13.72 20.28
C LEU A 297 10.79 -14.08 21.68
N VAL A 298 9.48 -13.92 21.96
CA VAL A 298 8.90 -14.33 23.25
C VAL A 298 8.96 -15.84 23.45
N PHE A 299 8.80 -16.63 22.37
CA PHE A 299 8.69 -18.08 22.46
C PHE A 299 9.98 -18.80 22.88
N PRO A 300 11.17 -18.46 22.34
CA PRO A 300 12.43 -19.01 22.83
C PRO A 300 12.67 -18.68 24.31
N LEU A 301 12.26 -17.49 24.77
CA LEU A 301 12.40 -17.10 26.17
C LEU A 301 11.50 -17.95 27.10
N LEU A 302 10.29 -18.31 26.64
CA LEU A 302 9.43 -19.26 27.35
C LEU A 302 10.00 -20.69 27.32
N GLY A 303 10.55 -21.12 26.19
CA GLY A 303 11.20 -22.44 26.03
C GLY A 303 12.42 -22.61 26.93
N ALA A 304 13.21 -21.55 27.13
CA ALA A 304 14.39 -21.56 28.00
C ALA A 304 14.07 -21.94 29.46
N GLY A 305 12.92 -21.51 29.98
CA GLY A 305 12.47 -21.88 31.33
C GLY A 305 12.14 -23.36 31.50
N ILE A 306 11.87 -24.08 30.40
CA ILE A 306 11.54 -25.51 30.39
C ILE A 306 12.79 -26.34 30.09
N SER A 307 13.64 -25.90 29.17
CA SER A 307 14.87 -26.60 28.78
C SER A 307 15.89 -26.72 29.91
N GLY A 308 15.88 -25.83 30.90
CA GLY A 308 16.75 -25.92 32.07
C GLY A 308 16.47 -27.12 32.99
N TYR A 309 15.36 -27.83 32.80
CA TYR A 309 14.93 -28.92 33.70
C TYR A 309 14.68 -30.27 33.01
N GLU A 310 14.47 -30.30 31.69
CA GLU A 310 14.40 -31.55 30.93
C GLU A 310 15.82 -32.02 30.57
N ALA A 311 16.12 -33.30 30.77
CA ALA A 311 17.43 -33.89 30.44
C ALA A 311 17.72 -33.85 28.92
N SER A 312 18.97 -34.09 28.55
CA SER A 312 19.64 -33.87 27.24
C SER A 312 18.98 -34.41 25.96
N ASP A 313 17.82 -35.05 26.03
CA ASP A 313 17.03 -35.53 24.87
C ASP A 313 15.82 -34.62 24.56
N ALA A 314 15.92 -33.32 24.85
CA ALA A 314 14.86 -32.31 24.66
C ALA A 314 14.28 -32.25 23.22
N ALA A 315 15.01 -32.75 22.23
CA ALA A 315 14.58 -32.81 20.83
C ALA A 315 13.81 -34.10 20.47
N ALA A 316 13.72 -35.08 21.37
CA ALA A 316 13.01 -36.33 21.08
C ALA A 316 11.48 -36.13 21.05
N PRO A 317 10.77 -36.87 20.18
CA PRO A 317 9.31 -36.82 20.13
C PRO A 317 8.72 -37.26 21.47
N GLY A 318 7.83 -36.43 22.03
CA GLY A 318 7.22 -36.66 23.35
C GLY A 318 7.64 -35.66 24.43
N HIS A 319 8.72 -34.90 24.19
CA HIS A 319 9.13 -33.81 25.08
C HIS A 319 8.33 -32.52 24.82
N VAL A 320 8.21 -31.69 25.85
CA VAL A 320 7.45 -30.43 25.77
C VAL A 320 8.07 -29.49 24.75
N LEU A 321 9.41 -29.46 24.66
CA LEU A 321 10.16 -28.66 23.70
C LEU A 321 9.90 -29.04 22.24
N TRP A 322 9.69 -30.33 21.96
CA TRP A 322 9.31 -30.80 20.62
C TRP A 322 7.90 -30.32 20.23
N ILE A 323 6.94 -30.38 21.15
CA ILE A 323 5.59 -29.85 20.89
C ILE A 323 5.64 -28.33 20.67
N GLN A 324 6.43 -27.63 21.49
CA GLN A 324 6.62 -26.19 21.36
C GLN A 324 7.29 -25.79 20.04
N SER A 325 8.24 -26.58 19.53
CA SER A 325 8.87 -26.30 18.24
C SER A 325 7.88 -26.40 17.08
N VAL A 326 6.93 -27.34 17.12
CA VAL A 326 5.84 -27.45 16.13
C VAL A 326 4.93 -26.22 16.20
N VAL A 327 4.52 -25.81 17.40
CA VAL A 327 3.66 -24.62 17.56
C VAL A 327 4.39 -23.35 17.11
N PHE A 328 5.66 -23.20 17.47
CA PHE A 328 6.50 -22.08 17.06
C PHE A 328 6.69 -22.03 15.55
N ALA A 329 6.88 -23.19 14.90
CA ALA A 329 6.97 -23.29 13.45
C ALA A 329 5.71 -22.78 12.74
N ILE A 330 4.53 -23.20 13.21
CA ILE A 330 3.24 -22.74 12.66
C ILE A 330 3.10 -21.22 12.84
N LEU A 331 3.45 -20.69 14.01
CA LEU A 331 3.38 -19.26 14.29
C LEU A 331 4.35 -18.46 13.40
N ALA A 332 5.61 -18.88 13.30
CA ALA A 332 6.62 -18.25 12.45
C ALA A 332 6.20 -18.25 10.97
N GLY A 333 5.69 -19.38 10.48
CA GLY A 333 5.10 -19.48 9.15
C GLY A 333 3.94 -18.50 8.95
N GLY A 334 3.04 -18.39 9.93
CA GLY A 334 1.90 -17.48 9.91
C GLY A 334 2.32 -16.00 9.87
N VAL A 335 3.26 -15.58 10.71
CA VAL A 335 3.80 -14.21 10.73
C VAL A 335 4.47 -13.88 9.41
N VAL A 336 5.34 -14.75 8.90
CA VAL A 336 6.01 -14.55 7.60
C VAL A 336 5.01 -14.49 6.46
N LEU A 337 3.99 -15.37 6.45
CA LEU A 337 2.94 -15.34 5.45
C LEU A 337 2.17 -14.02 5.47
N ALA A 338 1.77 -13.53 6.66
CA ALA A 338 1.06 -12.27 6.80
C ALA A 338 1.88 -11.08 6.28
N LEU A 339 3.17 -11.03 6.63
CA LEU A 339 4.10 -10.01 6.15
C LEU A 339 4.29 -10.09 4.62
N GLN A 340 4.39 -11.30 4.06
CA GLN A 340 4.53 -11.51 2.61
C GLN A 340 3.26 -11.07 1.86
N VAL A 341 2.07 -11.38 2.36
CA VAL A 341 0.81 -10.91 1.77
C VAL A 341 0.75 -9.38 1.75
N ILE A 342 1.15 -8.73 2.84
CA ILE A 342 1.22 -7.27 2.92
C ILE A 342 2.24 -6.71 1.93
N GLN A 343 3.40 -7.34 1.81
CA GLN A 343 4.45 -6.92 0.89
C GLN A 343 4.02 -7.11 -0.58
N ASP A 344 3.29 -8.17 -0.89
CA ASP A 344 2.72 -8.43 -2.21
C ASP A 344 1.66 -7.38 -2.58
N LEU A 345 0.74 -7.08 -1.65
CA LEU A 345 -0.27 -6.04 -1.84
C LEU A 345 0.31 -4.64 -2.02
N ARG A 346 1.50 -4.39 -1.45
CA ARG A 346 2.21 -3.12 -1.57
C ARG A 346 2.70 -2.86 -3.00
N SER A 347 2.95 -3.89 -3.79
CA SER A 347 3.34 -3.77 -5.19
C SER A 347 2.12 -3.90 -6.11
N PRO A 348 1.67 -2.82 -6.78
CA PRO A 348 0.50 -2.90 -7.66
C PRO A 348 0.76 -3.70 -8.95
N THR A 349 2.03 -3.82 -9.36
CA THR A 349 2.46 -4.44 -10.61
C THR A 349 2.95 -5.87 -10.43
N SER A 350 3.43 -6.24 -9.24
CA SER A 350 3.90 -7.59 -8.97
C SER A 350 3.04 -8.26 -7.91
N GLY A 351 2.75 -9.54 -8.12
CA GLY A 351 2.09 -10.35 -7.10
C GLY A 351 0.86 -11.09 -7.57
N LEU A 352 0.22 -11.79 -6.64
CA LEU A 352 -1.04 -12.51 -6.86
C LEU A 352 -2.18 -11.57 -7.22
N TYR A 353 -2.10 -10.33 -6.71
CA TYR A 353 -3.09 -9.27 -6.93
C TYR A 353 -2.62 -8.26 -8.00
N SER A 354 -1.71 -8.66 -8.89
CA SER A 354 -1.18 -7.75 -9.91
C SER A 354 -2.27 -7.34 -10.89
N LEU A 355 -2.25 -6.05 -11.24
CA LEU A 355 -3.13 -5.49 -12.28
C LEU A 355 -2.54 -5.67 -13.69
N ASP A 356 -1.33 -6.22 -13.79
CA ASP A 356 -0.54 -6.26 -15.02
C ASP A 356 -1.23 -7.06 -16.13
N SER A 357 -1.81 -8.22 -15.83
CA SER A 357 -2.48 -9.04 -16.86
C SER A 357 -3.69 -8.33 -17.47
N THR A 358 -4.55 -7.75 -16.63
CA THR A 358 -5.73 -7.01 -17.09
C THR A 358 -5.32 -5.72 -17.79
N LEU A 359 -4.29 -5.03 -17.29
CA LEU A 359 -3.75 -3.84 -17.93
C LEU A 359 -3.20 -4.16 -19.32
N ASP A 360 -2.47 -5.27 -19.45
CA ASP A 360 -1.87 -5.69 -20.71
C ASP A 360 -2.94 -6.00 -21.75
N GLU A 361 -4.00 -6.70 -21.36
CA GLU A 361 -5.14 -6.97 -22.24
C GLU A 361 -5.82 -5.66 -22.69
N MET A 362 -6.11 -4.76 -21.75
CA MET A 362 -6.78 -3.49 -22.06
C MET A 362 -5.92 -2.58 -22.95
N VAL A 363 -4.62 -2.52 -22.67
CA VAL A 363 -3.69 -1.67 -23.43
C VAL A 363 -3.34 -2.28 -24.78
N GLU A 364 -3.19 -3.60 -24.89
CA GLU A 364 -2.98 -4.24 -26.19
C GLU A 364 -4.21 -4.07 -27.08
N GLY A 365 -5.43 -4.14 -26.52
CA GLY A 365 -6.65 -3.80 -27.25
C GLY A 365 -6.63 -2.36 -27.80
N LEU A 366 -6.24 -1.39 -26.97
CA LEU A 366 -6.12 0.01 -27.37
C LEU A 366 -5.02 0.22 -28.43
N ARG A 367 -3.87 -0.43 -28.27
CA ARG A 367 -2.76 -0.37 -29.24
C ARG A 367 -3.12 -1.02 -30.57
N ALA A 368 -3.78 -2.17 -30.56
CA ALA A 368 -4.23 -2.84 -31.78
C ALA A 368 -5.19 -1.93 -32.56
N GLU A 369 -6.13 -1.28 -31.88
CA GLU A 369 -7.03 -0.31 -32.49
C GLU A 369 -6.27 0.91 -33.05
N LEU A 370 -5.26 1.40 -32.33
CA LEU A 370 -4.43 2.52 -32.76
C LEU A 370 -3.58 2.18 -33.99
N ARG A 371 -2.91 1.02 -34.01
CA ARG A 371 -2.12 0.53 -35.15
C ARG A 371 -2.98 0.39 -36.39
N HIS A 372 -4.14 -0.24 -36.27
CA HIS A 372 -5.08 -0.40 -37.39
C HIS A 372 -5.48 0.95 -38.00
N ARG A 373 -5.76 1.95 -37.16
CA ARG A 373 -6.11 3.30 -37.61
C ARG A 373 -4.93 4.06 -38.21
N LEU A 374 -3.71 3.81 -37.72
CA LEU A 374 -2.49 4.44 -38.21
C LEU A 374 -2.08 3.89 -39.59
N GLU A 375 -2.31 2.59 -39.83
CA GLU A 375 -2.14 1.94 -41.14
C GLU A 375 -3.16 2.44 -42.16
N ALA A 376 -4.42 2.64 -41.74
CA ALA A 376 -5.48 3.18 -42.60
C ALA A 376 -5.34 4.69 -42.87
N ALA A 377 -4.52 5.42 -42.10
CA ALA A 377 -4.37 6.85 -42.25
C ALA A 377 -3.52 7.21 -43.49
N PRO A 378 -3.96 8.16 -44.33
CA PRO A 378 -3.19 8.59 -45.50
C PRO A 378 -1.78 9.06 -45.09
N ALA A 379 -0.80 8.79 -45.96
CA ALA A 379 0.58 9.24 -45.74
C ALA A 379 0.58 10.77 -45.56
N SER A 380 1.11 11.24 -44.43
CA SER A 380 1.07 12.65 -44.08
C SER A 380 1.84 13.47 -45.13
N SER A 381 1.14 14.36 -45.82
CA SER A 381 1.74 15.36 -46.70
C SER A 381 2.39 16.42 -45.81
N ALA A 382 3.64 16.18 -45.41
CA ALA A 382 4.57 17.12 -44.77
C ALA A 382 3.93 18.22 -43.89
N SER A 383 3.11 17.83 -42.93
CA SER A 383 2.57 18.76 -41.92
C SER A 383 3.68 19.06 -40.91
N ARG A 384 4.12 20.33 -40.83
CA ARG A 384 5.11 20.86 -39.86
C ARG A 384 4.57 20.89 -38.42
N LEU A 385 3.98 19.81 -37.94
CA LEU A 385 3.70 19.68 -36.51
C LEU A 385 4.99 19.28 -35.79
N PRO A 386 5.26 19.81 -34.59
CA PRO A 386 6.39 19.39 -33.79
C PRO A 386 6.28 17.88 -33.56
N SER A 387 7.29 17.14 -34.01
CA SER A 387 7.35 15.69 -33.80
C SER A 387 7.24 15.39 -32.30
N PRO A 388 6.39 14.44 -31.87
CA PRO A 388 6.33 14.06 -30.47
C PRO A 388 7.73 13.66 -30.01
N VAL A 389 8.24 14.34 -28.97
CA VAL A 389 9.56 14.05 -28.40
C VAL A 389 9.58 12.59 -27.96
N GLY A 390 10.42 11.80 -28.63
CA GLY A 390 10.42 10.35 -28.47
C GLY A 390 10.64 9.88 -27.02
N PRO A 391 10.15 8.68 -26.68
CA PRO A 391 10.16 8.12 -25.31
C PRO A 391 11.55 7.97 -24.68
N ALA A 392 12.62 8.02 -25.49
CA ALA A 392 14.01 7.90 -25.05
C ALA A 392 14.43 8.99 -24.03
N LEU A 393 13.95 10.23 -24.19
CA LEU A 393 14.25 11.33 -23.27
C LEU A 393 13.56 11.18 -21.90
N ARG A 394 12.47 10.41 -21.82
CA ARG A 394 11.71 10.20 -20.58
C ARG A 394 12.20 9.01 -19.76
N ARG A 395 12.69 7.93 -20.39
CA ARG A 395 13.32 6.80 -19.68
C ARG A 395 14.50 7.21 -18.81
N GLY A 396 15.30 8.18 -19.27
CA GLY A 396 16.41 8.74 -18.48
C GLY A 396 15.97 9.51 -17.22
N ARG A 397 14.71 9.96 -17.14
CA ARG A 397 14.20 10.77 -16.03
C ARG A 397 13.70 9.91 -14.87
N CYS A 398 13.13 8.74 -15.14
CA CYS A 398 12.73 7.80 -14.07
C CYS A 398 13.90 7.01 -13.46
N ARG A 399 15.07 6.98 -14.10
CA ARG A 399 16.25 6.22 -13.62
C ARG A 399 17.15 7.01 -12.66
N LYS A 400 16.90 8.31 -12.46
CA LYS A 400 17.77 9.22 -11.69
C LYS A 400 17.35 9.41 -10.22
N THR A 401 16.41 8.63 -9.73
CA THR A 401 15.93 8.62 -8.34
C THR A 401 15.90 7.18 -7.86
#